data_AF-A0A928ZA31-F1
#
_entry.id   AF-A0A928ZA31-F1
#
_cell.length_a   1.000
_cell.length_b   1.000
_cell.length_c   1.000
_cell.angle_alpha   90.00
_cell.angle_beta   90.00
_cell.angle_gamma   90.00
#
_symmetry.space_group_name_H-M   'P 1'
#
loop_
_entity.id
_entity.type
_entity.pdbx_description
1 polymer ?
#
loop_
_entity_poly.entity_id
_entity_poly.type
_entity_poly.pdbx_seq_one_letter_code
_entity_poly.pdbx_strand_id
1 'polypeptide(L)'
;MTNSSAIDKRKNKNFVINNKTLLKQYAIQNREFFGQGIIVVNLLLMNADLLNGKALFTLEPGTEPTVHQPISYIPKSNFWFKMLSLKIKKKYQIDIQEAKNFDNKFLIVFVKDASIEHFSIYSLKLEKTVVK
;
A
#
# COMPACT_ATOMS: atom_id res chain seq x y z
N MET A 1 -10.87 28.28 -4.37
CA MET A 1 -10.22 27.23 -3.55
C MET A 1 -10.35 25.90 -4.28
N THR A 2 -9.34 25.53 -5.03
CA THR A 2 -9.40 24.47 -6.06
C THR A 2 -9.04 23.11 -5.47
N ASN A 3 -10.05 22.27 -5.21
CA ASN A 3 -10.09 20.80 -5.40
C ASN A 3 -8.80 19.96 -5.17
N SER A 4 -7.97 20.26 -4.16
CA SER A 4 -6.76 19.49 -3.86
C SER A 4 -7.06 18.01 -3.61
N SER A 5 -8.18 17.71 -2.94
CA SER A 5 -8.61 16.34 -2.66
C SER A 5 -8.98 15.53 -3.91
N ALA A 6 -9.54 16.17 -4.95
CA ALA A 6 -9.91 15.50 -6.19
C ALA A 6 -8.69 15.24 -7.08
N ILE A 7 -7.75 16.18 -7.12
CA ILE A 7 -6.48 16.04 -7.85
C ILE A 7 -5.65 14.91 -7.23
N ASP A 8 -5.54 14.84 -5.90
CA ASP A 8 -4.84 13.76 -5.21
C ASP A 8 -5.47 12.39 -5.47
N LYS A 9 -6.81 12.31 -5.44
CA LYS A 9 -7.52 11.06 -5.74
C LYS A 9 -7.22 10.58 -7.16
N ARG A 10 -7.16 11.50 -8.13
CA ARG A 10 -6.80 11.18 -9.53
C ARG A 10 -5.35 10.72 -9.62
N LYS A 11 -4.41 11.41 -8.97
CA LYS A 11 -2.98 11.02 -8.94
C LYS A 11 -2.78 9.63 -8.35
N ASN A 12 -3.34 9.35 -7.17
CA ASN A 12 -3.21 8.05 -6.50
C ASN A 12 -3.86 6.93 -7.32
N LYS A 13 -5.02 7.19 -7.94
CA LYS A 13 -5.65 6.24 -8.85
C LYS A 13 -4.76 5.93 -10.06
N ASN A 14 -4.20 6.96 -10.69
CA ASN A 14 -3.29 6.79 -11.82
C ASN A 14 -2.03 6.01 -11.42
N PHE A 15 -1.48 6.27 -10.22
CA PHE A 15 -0.36 5.49 -9.70
C PHE A 15 -0.68 4.00 -9.62
N VAL A 16 -1.82 3.63 -9.04
CA VAL A 16 -2.25 2.22 -8.93
C VAL A 16 -2.45 1.59 -10.31
N ILE A 17 -3.03 2.32 -11.27
CA ILE A 17 -3.26 1.82 -12.63
C ILE A 17 -1.93 1.61 -13.37
N ASN A 18 -1.06 2.62 -13.37
CA ASN A 18 0.19 2.61 -14.12
C ASN A 18 1.18 1.58 -13.56
N ASN A 19 1.16 1.35 -12.24
CA ASN A 19 2.04 0.41 -11.56
C ASN A 19 1.36 -0.93 -11.21
N LYS A 20 0.19 -1.23 -11.79
CA LYS A 20 -0.63 -2.40 -11.43
C LYS A 20 0.19 -3.69 -11.38
N THR A 21 0.95 -3.99 -12.43
CA THR A 21 1.72 -5.24 -12.55
C THR A 21 2.84 -5.32 -11.51
N LEU A 22 3.59 -4.23 -11.33
CA LEU A 22 4.67 -4.14 -10.34
C LEU A 22 4.13 -4.27 -8.91
N LEU A 23 3.02 -3.60 -8.59
CA LEU A 23 2.37 -3.69 -7.29
C LEU A 23 1.89 -5.10 -6.98
N LYS A 24 1.36 -5.83 -7.98
CA LYS A 24 1.01 -7.26 -7.81
C LYS A 24 2.24 -8.10 -7.53
N GLN A 25 3.30 -7.97 -8.34
CA GLN A 25 4.53 -8.75 -8.17
C GLN A 25 5.17 -8.50 -6.81
N TYR A 26 5.30 -7.23 -6.42
CA TYR A 26 5.82 -6.82 -5.12
C TYR A 26 4.97 -7.38 -3.96
N ALA A 27 3.63 -7.32 -4.07
CA ALA A 27 2.74 -7.87 -3.05
C ALA A 27 2.84 -9.39 -2.95
N ILE A 28 2.95 -10.11 -4.08
CA ILE A 28 3.07 -11.58 -4.11
C ILE A 28 4.39 -12.01 -3.47
N GLN A 29 5.51 -11.47 -3.94
CA GLN A 29 6.84 -11.80 -3.41
C GLN A 29 6.91 -11.58 -1.90
N ASN A 30 6.51 -10.40 -1.42
CA ASN A 30 6.54 -10.12 0.01
C ASN A 30 5.57 -10.97 0.82
N ARG A 31 4.41 -11.33 0.24
CA ARG A 31 3.45 -12.20 0.92
C ARG A 31 3.99 -13.62 1.11
N GLU A 32 4.78 -14.12 0.17
CA GLU A 32 5.44 -15.43 0.28
C GLU A 32 6.44 -15.46 1.45
N PHE A 33 7.18 -14.36 1.69
CA PHE A 33 8.18 -14.29 2.76
C PHE A 33 7.60 -13.88 4.12
N PHE A 34 6.70 -12.89 4.16
CA PHE A 34 6.25 -12.25 5.40
C PHE A 34 4.80 -12.57 5.80
N GLY A 35 4.08 -13.36 5.00
CA GLY A 35 2.67 -13.66 5.22
C GLY A 35 1.74 -12.52 4.78
N GLN A 36 0.54 -12.41 5.36
CA GLN A 36 -0.42 -11.35 4.97
C GLN A 36 0.06 -9.94 5.37
N GLY A 37 -0.34 -8.92 4.63
CA GLY A 37 0.08 -7.53 4.86
C GLY A 37 -0.60 -6.52 3.94
N ILE A 38 -0.09 -5.28 3.95
CA ILE A 38 -0.54 -4.15 3.11
C ILE A 38 0.67 -3.42 2.50
N ILE A 39 0.47 -2.75 1.36
CA ILE A 39 1.49 -1.85 0.81
C ILE A 39 1.14 -0.46 1.32
N VAL A 40 2.11 0.19 1.94
CA VAL A 40 2.04 1.60 2.30
C VAL A 40 2.85 2.38 1.28
N VAL A 41 2.24 3.43 0.73
CA VAL A 41 2.90 4.43 -0.11
C VAL A 41 2.92 5.74 0.66
N ASN A 42 4.10 6.20 1.04
CA ASN A 42 4.26 7.47 1.74
C ASN A 42 4.44 8.60 0.72
N LEU A 43 3.38 9.39 0.52
CA LEU A 43 3.38 10.48 -0.45
C LEU A 43 4.29 11.65 -0.05
N LEU A 44 4.65 11.77 1.24
CA LEU A 44 5.62 12.79 1.68
C LEU A 44 7.04 12.48 1.20
N LEU A 45 7.32 11.20 0.92
CA LEU A 45 8.63 10.71 0.51
C LEU A 45 8.69 10.35 -0.98
N MET A 46 7.55 10.45 -1.68
CA MET A 46 7.51 10.29 -3.13
C MET A 46 7.97 11.57 -3.82
N ASN A 47 9.26 11.65 -4.14
CA ASN A 47 9.78 12.67 -5.07
C ASN A 47 9.31 12.37 -6.50
N ALA A 48 9.13 13.42 -7.32
CA ALA A 48 8.66 13.30 -8.70
C ALA A 48 9.53 12.35 -9.55
N ASP A 49 10.83 12.25 -9.25
CA ASP A 49 11.79 11.40 -9.96
C ASP A 49 11.64 9.91 -9.62
N LEU A 50 11.09 9.59 -8.45
CA LEU A 50 10.91 8.20 -8.00
C LEU A 50 9.76 7.50 -8.75
N LEU A 51 8.86 8.23 -9.41
CA LEU A 51 7.69 7.68 -10.11
C LEU A 51 8.02 6.82 -11.35
N ASN A 52 9.29 6.76 -11.77
CA ASN A 52 9.71 6.17 -13.05
C ASN A 52 10.48 4.84 -12.98
N GLY A 53 10.59 4.16 -11.82
CA GLY A 53 11.53 3.03 -11.73
C GLY A 53 11.14 1.83 -10.86
N LYS A 54 11.59 0.64 -11.30
CA LYS A 54 11.64 -0.62 -10.53
C LYS A 54 12.35 -0.47 -9.15
N ALA A 55 13.21 0.54 -9.01
CA ALA A 55 13.93 0.87 -7.76
C ALA A 55 13.01 1.31 -6.60
N LEU A 56 11.73 1.61 -6.87
CA LEU A 56 10.73 1.87 -5.83
C LEU A 56 10.35 0.64 -5.00
N PHE A 57 10.57 -0.56 -5.55
CA PHE A 57 10.09 -1.82 -4.99
C PHE A 57 11.23 -2.71 -4.49
N THR A 58 12.46 -2.19 -4.45
CA THR A 58 13.61 -2.88 -3.86
C THR A 58 13.62 -2.69 -2.35
N LEU A 59 13.47 -3.79 -1.62
CA LEU A 59 13.72 -3.81 -0.18
C LEU A 59 15.23 -3.89 0.05
N GLU A 60 15.77 -2.96 0.83
CA GLU A 60 17.11 -3.14 1.37
C GLU A 60 17.09 -4.29 2.39
N PRO A 61 17.88 -5.36 2.18
CA PRO A 61 17.90 -6.50 3.10
C PRO A 61 18.24 -6.04 4.52
N GLY A 62 17.44 -6.46 5.51
CA GLY A 62 17.69 -6.17 6.92
C GLY A 62 17.02 -4.91 7.47
N THR A 63 16.32 -4.12 6.64
CA THR A 63 15.48 -3.02 7.14
C THR A 63 14.09 -3.51 7.55
N GLU A 64 13.65 -3.14 8.76
CA GLU A 64 12.29 -3.43 9.20
C GLU A 64 11.30 -2.63 8.33
N PRO A 65 10.17 -3.22 7.88
CA PRO A 65 9.18 -2.48 7.11
C PRO A 65 8.53 -1.37 7.94
N THR A 66 8.55 -0.15 7.42
CA THR A 66 7.97 1.02 8.10
C THR A 66 7.25 1.95 7.13
N VAL A 67 6.39 2.81 7.67
CA VAL A 67 5.72 3.88 6.91
C VAL A 67 6.68 5.01 6.50
N HIS A 68 7.93 4.99 6.99
CA HIS A 68 8.94 6.00 6.68
C HIS A 68 9.77 5.65 5.43
N GLN A 69 9.34 4.65 4.66
CA GLN A 69 9.84 4.36 3.32
C GLN A 69 8.84 4.88 2.28
N PRO A 70 9.29 5.29 1.07
CA PRO A 70 8.40 5.74 0.00
C PRO A 70 7.34 4.69 -0.37
N ILE A 71 7.75 3.43 -0.46
CA ILE A 71 6.86 2.28 -0.60
C ILE A 71 7.37 1.18 0.33
N SER A 72 6.47 0.57 1.11
CA SER A 72 6.81 -0.53 2.00
C SER A 72 5.72 -1.57 2.06
N TYR A 73 6.09 -2.84 2.05
CA TYR A 73 5.19 -3.92 2.42
C TYR A 73 5.17 -4.06 3.94
N ILE A 74 4.05 -3.75 4.58
CA ILE A 74 3.88 -3.85 6.03
C ILE A 74 3.16 -5.17 6.36
N PRO A 75 3.86 -6.16 6.97
CA PRO A 75 3.25 -7.43 7.36
C PRO A 75 2.23 -7.25 8.48
N LYS A 76 1.26 -8.17 8.57
CA LYS A 76 0.21 -8.17 9.60
C LYS A 76 0.76 -8.19 11.03
N SER A 77 1.91 -8.83 11.22
CA SER A 77 2.60 -8.91 12.51
C SER A 77 3.23 -7.58 12.95
N ASN A 78 3.46 -6.64 12.03
CA ASN A 78 4.18 -5.39 12.28
C ASN A 78 3.32 -4.36 13.04
N PHE A 79 3.97 -3.52 13.85
CA PHE A 79 3.32 -2.46 14.62
C PHE A 79 2.53 -1.48 13.75
N TRP A 80 3.10 -1.07 12.61
CA TRP A 80 2.45 -0.13 11.68
C TRP A 80 1.19 -0.71 11.07
N PHE A 81 1.12 -2.03 10.85
CA PHE A 81 -0.11 -2.67 10.41
C PHE A 81 -1.22 -2.51 11.45
N LYS A 82 -0.91 -2.76 12.73
CA LYS A 82 -1.89 -2.61 13.83
C LYS A 82 -2.40 -1.17 13.88
N MET A 83 -1.51 -0.19 13.83
CA MET A 83 -1.87 1.23 13.84
C MET A 83 -2.75 1.59 12.64
N LEU A 84 -2.34 1.21 11.42
CA LEU A 84 -3.09 1.49 10.20
C LEU A 84 -4.45 0.79 10.20
N SER A 85 -4.54 -0.45 10.71
CA SER A 85 -5.79 -1.20 10.80
C SER A 85 -6.83 -0.47 11.66
N LEU A 86 -6.41 0.08 12.82
CA LEU A 86 -7.29 0.85 13.69
C LEU A 86 -7.80 2.13 13.00
N LYS A 87 -6.89 2.84 12.33
CA LYS A 87 -7.24 4.08 11.62
C LYS A 87 -8.15 3.81 10.42
N ILE A 88 -7.88 2.77 9.65
CA ILE A 88 -8.71 2.35 8.52
C ILE A 88 -10.10 1.93 9.00
N LYS A 89 -10.19 1.13 10.08
CA LYS A 89 -11.46 0.74 10.70
C LYS A 89 -12.25 1.96 11.15
N LYS A 90 -11.62 2.92 11.82
CA LYS A 90 -12.27 4.17 12.26
C LYS A 90 -12.78 5.01 11.09
N LYS A 91 -12.00 5.16 10.02
CA LYS A 91 -12.31 6.07 8.90
C LYS A 91 -13.26 5.46 7.86
N TYR A 92 -13.12 4.17 7.57
CA TYR A 92 -13.81 3.50 6.48
C TYR A 92 -14.76 2.39 6.94
N GLN A 93 -14.79 2.06 8.24
CA GLN A 93 -15.56 0.94 8.80
C GLN A 93 -15.17 -0.43 8.18
N ILE A 94 -13.91 -0.54 7.75
CA ILE A 94 -13.35 -1.77 7.17
C ILE A 94 -12.39 -2.39 8.18
N ASP A 95 -12.62 -3.65 8.57
CA ASP A 95 -11.66 -4.42 9.34
C ASP A 95 -10.70 -5.16 8.41
N ILE A 96 -9.44 -4.74 8.42
CA ILE A 96 -8.38 -5.34 7.60
C ILE A 96 -7.61 -6.46 8.31
N GLN A 97 -7.93 -6.73 9.58
CA GLN A 97 -7.34 -7.85 10.31
C GLN A 97 -8.03 -9.18 9.94
N GLU A 98 -9.27 -9.13 9.47
CA GLU A 98 -10.04 -10.31 9.07
C GLU A 98 -9.65 -10.78 7.66
N ALA A 99 -9.07 -11.98 7.57
CA ALA A 99 -8.56 -12.55 6.32
C ALA A 99 -9.63 -12.63 5.21
N LYS A 100 -10.90 -12.88 5.58
CA LYS A 100 -12.02 -13.06 4.66
C LYS A 100 -12.26 -11.86 3.73
N ASN A 101 -11.87 -10.66 4.14
CA ASN A 101 -12.06 -9.45 3.35
C ASN A 101 -11.07 -9.32 2.17
N PHE A 102 -9.99 -10.11 2.16
CA PHE A 102 -8.83 -9.91 1.27
C PHE A 102 -8.31 -11.17 0.57
N ASP A 103 -9.05 -12.29 0.55
CA ASP A 103 -8.55 -13.56 -0.02
C ASP A 103 -7.96 -13.45 -1.44
N ASN A 104 -8.55 -12.61 -2.31
CA ASN A 104 -8.06 -12.34 -3.67
C ASN A 104 -7.76 -10.85 -3.93
N LYS A 105 -7.54 -10.07 -2.87
CA LYS A 105 -7.27 -8.65 -2.98
C LYS A 105 -6.13 -8.26 -2.07
N PHE A 106 -5.43 -7.22 -2.47
CA PHE A 106 -4.38 -6.63 -1.67
C PHE A 106 -4.68 -5.14 -1.48
N LEU A 107 -4.41 -4.62 -0.27
CA LEU A 107 -4.71 -3.24 0.07
C LEU A 107 -3.47 -2.36 -0.07
N ILE A 108 -3.64 -1.22 -0.74
CA ILE A 108 -2.63 -0.18 -0.90
C ILE A 108 -3.12 1.04 -0.11
N VAL A 109 -2.29 1.53 0.79
CA VAL A 109 -2.58 2.66 1.67
C VAL A 109 -1.64 3.81 1.33
N PHE A 110 -2.18 4.91 0.82
CA PHE A 110 -1.43 6.14 0.59
C PHE A 110 -1.51 7.03 1.80
N VAL A 111 -0.38 7.26 2.47
CA VAL A 111 -0.25 8.16 3.61
C VAL A 111 0.16 9.54 3.10
N LYS A 112 -0.52 10.59 3.56
CA LYS A 112 -0.34 11.98 3.09
C LYS A 112 0.24 12.93 4.13
N ASP A 113 0.36 12.48 5.37
CA ASP A 113 0.94 13.25 6.47
C ASP A 113 1.72 12.34 7.43
N ALA A 114 2.54 12.94 8.29
CA ALA A 114 3.38 12.21 9.23
C ALA A 114 2.59 11.56 10.38
N SER A 115 1.40 12.08 10.72
CA SER A 115 0.56 11.54 11.81
C SER A 115 -0.38 10.42 11.35
N ILE A 116 -0.36 10.09 10.05
CA ILE A 116 -1.23 9.10 9.41
C ILE A 116 -2.72 9.44 9.62
N GLU A 117 -3.11 10.71 9.62
CA GLU A 117 -4.53 11.11 9.74
C GLU A 117 -5.20 11.21 8.36
N HIS A 118 -4.48 11.74 7.38
CA HIS A 118 -4.87 11.84 6.00
C HIS A 118 -4.26 10.71 5.19
N PHE A 119 -5.09 9.72 4.89
CA PHE A 119 -4.74 8.63 4.00
C PHE A 119 -5.89 8.26 3.07
N SER A 120 -5.57 7.54 2.01
CA SER A 120 -6.53 6.93 1.08
C SER A 120 -6.18 5.47 0.83
N ILE A 121 -7.19 4.60 0.74
CA ILE A 121 -7.01 3.17 0.52
C ILE A 121 -7.50 2.76 -0.87
N TYR A 122 -6.81 1.80 -1.49
CA TYR A 122 -7.18 1.19 -2.76
C TYR A 122 -7.05 -0.32 -2.64
N SER A 123 -8.00 -1.05 -3.22
CA SER A 123 -7.91 -2.51 -3.31
C SER A 123 -7.45 -2.91 -4.71
N LEU A 124 -6.45 -3.78 -4.79
CA LEU A 124 -5.98 -4.38 -6.02
C LEU A 124 -6.35 -5.87 -6.04
N LYS A 125 -7.12 -6.32 -7.03
CA LYS A 125 -7.41 -7.74 -7.20
C LYS A 125 -6.16 -8.48 -7.65
N LEU A 126 -5.77 -9.50 -6.90
CA LEU A 126 -4.82 -10.51 -7.36
C LEU A 126 -5.62 -11.45 -8.26
N GLU A 127 -5.30 -11.48 -9.55
CA GLU A 127 -5.94 -12.46 -10.44
C GLU A 127 -5.40 -13.84 -10.03
N LYS A 128 -6.27 -14.85 -9.96
CA LYS A 128 -5.79 -16.23 -9.80
C LYS A 128 -4.88 -16.52 -10.98
N THR A 129 -3.60 -16.75 -10.73
CA THR A 129 -2.72 -17.33 -11.74
C THR A 129 -3.33 -18.67 -12.09
N VAL A 130 -4.01 -18.76 -13.23
CA VAL A 130 -4.35 -20.06 -13.83
C VAL A 130 -3.01 -20.60 -14.29
N VAL A 131 -2.39 -21.41 -13.45
CA VAL A 131 -1.30 -22.28 -13.89
C VAL A 131 -1.94 -23.20 -14.92
N LYS A 132 -1.63 -22.95 -16.19
CA LYS A 132 -1.97 -23.82 -17.31
C LYS A 132 -0.93 -24.93 -17.39
#